data_AF-A0A7W4EZ20-F1
#
_entry.id   AF-A0A7W4EZ20-F1
#
_cell.length_a   1.000
_cell.length_b   1.000
_cell.length_c   1.000
_cell.angle_alpha   90.00
_cell.angle_beta   90.00
_cell.angle_gamma   90.00
#
_symmetry.space_group_name_H-M   'P 1'
#
loop_
_entity.id
_entity.type
_entity.pdbx_description
1 polymer ?
#
loop_
_entity_poly.entity_id
_entity_poly.type
_entity_poly.pdbx_seq_one_letter_code
_entity_poly.pdbx_strand_id
1 'polypeptide(L)'
;MKTHHLIMLTTAVATALFYREYFGLNVGLLAIFLSVITLVKTHKKRKNREFFIIFALSILSAFAFMWYGDFVSFLSVSFSLLLLRFKSKYRRLKSILAVPIATMNNIAFPYRFFDFNTWIIRDGNSKFNFKSIIILVIPILFFLFFFWIYSMGSSIFSEVYLYELDIDSCFFVVAALAFYFSFGYWNFSGAKYFLRRNQFLQNDFSERVKNQKFTPMLEFLDLDSERKIGVLTFVLLNLLLLVFILVFNYEQFFQVDTDRLANLSADTHNRVNVVILSIVMAVLLLMLYFRSYFNFDDKSLLLKKLAKMWIILNSLLVLSALIKNTEYIYHWGLTYKRLGVYAFLILSVIGLIFTYLKIEHRKTNYYLFNQMIWYFYGTLLLCSFVNWGYLGTFYNIKVQKVSDFDAVYEFDFNDSLLLEYYPDEIYSTYRFDYVKSQKKDERFLSKVLYYQFINLPDEKPASSIELLNEKQN
;
A
#
# COMPACT_ATOMS: atom_id res chain seq x y z
N MET A 1 14.52 21.69 18.58
CA MET A 1 15.24 20.44 18.25
C MET A 1 15.64 20.47 16.78
N LYS A 2 16.94 20.37 16.50
CA LYS A 2 17.50 20.17 15.16
C LYS A 2 17.15 18.77 14.63
N THR A 3 17.28 18.56 13.32
CA THR A 3 16.91 17.31 12.64
C THR A 3 17.69 16.09 13.17
N HIS A 4 18.97 16.22 13.53
CA HIS A 4 19.77 15.11 14.09
C HIS A 4 19.22 14.60 15.41
N HIS A 5 18.80 15.51 16.30
CA HIS A 5 18.22 15.09 17.57
C HIS A 5 16.94 14.29 17.38
N LEU A 6 16.16 14.60 16.33
CA LEU A 6 14.98 13.82 15.98
C LEU A 6 15.35 12.45 15.43
N ILE A 7 16.34 12.39 14.53
CA ILE A 7 16.83 11.11 14.00
C ILE A 7 17.33 10.22 15.13
N MET A 8 18.22 10.72 15.99
CA MET A 8 18.75 9.95 17.10
C MET A 8 17.67 9.54 18.12
N LEU A 9 16.73 10.45 18.44
CA LEU A 9 15.62 10.12 19.33
C LEU A 9 14.74 9.02 18.74
N THR A 10 14.35 9.13 17.47
CA THR A 10 13.51 8.10 16.85
C THR A 10 14.26 6.80 16.64
N THR A 11 15.57 6.84 16.40
CA THR A 11 16.41 5.64 16.37
C THR A 11 16.41 4.98 17.74
N ALA A 12 16.68 5.70 18.83
CA ALA A 12 16.67 5.15 20.17
C ALA A 12 15.31 4.53 20.55
N VAL A 13 14.21 5.24 20.27
CA VAL A 13 12.86 4.73 20.55
C VAL A 13 12.53 3.53 19.68
N ALA A 14 12.85 3.55 18.39
CA ALA A 14 12.63 2.40 17.52
C ALA A 14 13.48 1.20 17.97
N THR A 15 14.77 1.38 18.27
CA THR A 15 15.60 0.29 18.78
C THR A 15 15.04 -0.30 20.08
N ALA A 16 14.58 0.53 21.01
CA ALA A 16 13.95 0.07 22.24
C ALA A 16 12.64 -0.71 22.00
N LEU A 17 11.86 -0.34 20.98
CA LEU A 17 10.60 -1.00 20.65
C LEU A 17 10.76 -2.31 19.87
N PHE A 18 11.87 -2.49 19.13
CA PHE A 18 12.09 -3.63 18.25
C PHE A 18 13.18 -4.60 18.73
N TYR A 19 13.99 -4.22 19.72
CA TYR A 19 15.05 -5.09 20.21
C TYR A 19 14.49 -6.33 20.88
N ARG A 20 14.84 -7.52 20.35
CA ARG A 20 14.32 -8.83 20.76
C ARG A 20 12.78 -8.96 20.62
N GLU A 21 12.15 -8.15 19.77
CA GLU A 21 10.68 -8.14 19.57
C GLU A 21 10.33 -8.46 18.11
N TYR A 22 9.20 -9.15 17.90
CA TYR A 22 8.56 -9.35 16.59
C TYR A 22 7.63 -8.19 16.25
N PHE A 23 7.14 -8.13 15.01
CA PHE A 23 6.21 -7.07 14.60
C PHE A 23 4.82 -7.28 15.21
N GLY A 24 4.37 -6.30 15.99
CA GLY A 24 3.05 -6.28 16.62
C GLY A 24 2.74 -4.88 17.15
N LEU A 25 2.46 -4.75 18.45
CA LEU A 25 2.21 -3.46 19.11
C LEU A 25 3.33 -2.43 18.86
N ASN A 26 4.59 -2.86 18.79
CA ASN A 26 5.74 -1.98 18.58
C ASN A 26 5.64 -1.07 17.33
N VAL A 27 5.20 -1.59 16.18
CA VAL A 27 5.04 -0.79 14.95
C VAL A 27 3.97 0.27 15.12
N GLY A 28 2.83 -0.11 15.72
CA GLY A 28 1.76 0.84 16.01
C GLY A 28 2.22 1.93 16.98
N LEU A 29 2.94 1.56 18.05
CA LEU A 29 3.45 2.51 19.04
C LEU A 29 4.45 3.48 18.40
N LEU A 30 5.36 2.97 17.56
CA LEU A 30 6.28 3.80 16.78
C LEU A 30 5.50 4.75 15.84
N ALA A 31 4.45 4.27 15.18
CA ALA A 31 3.65 5.08 14.27
C ALA A 31 2.89 6.20 15.00
N ILE A 32 2.31 5.92 16.17
CA ILE A 32 1.69 6.94 17.03
C ILE A 32 2.74 7.97 17.46
N PHE A 33 3.89 7.50 17.94
CA PHE A 33 5.00 8.37 18.35
C PHE A 33 5.48 9.28 17.21
N LEU A 34 5.73 8.74 16.02
CA LEU A 34 6.12 9.51 14.83
C LEU A 34 5.04 10.50 14.41
N SER A 35 3.76 10.11 14.48
CA SER A 35 2.64 10.98 14.17
C SER A 35 2.59 12.19 15.12
N VAL A 36 2.68 11.93 16.43
CA VAL A 36 2.66 12.96 17.47
C VAL A 36 3.86 13.91 17.36
N ILE A 37 5.08 13.38 17.21
CA ILE A 37 6.25 14.25 17.01
C ILE A 37 6.11 15.08 15.74
N THR A 38 5.59 14.51 14.65
CA THR A 38 5.35 15.25 13.42
C THR A 38 4.32 16.36 13.61
N LEU A 39 3.24 16.12 14.37
CA LEU A 39 2.29 17.17 14.74
C LEU A 39 2.97 18.29 15.54
N VAL A 40 3.77 17.96 16.56
CA VAL A 40 4.44 18.95 17.41
C VAL A 40 5.47 19.78 16.62
N LYS A 41 6.25 19.14 15.74
CA LYS A 41 7.31 19.81 14.95
C LYS A 41 6.79 20.60 13.76
N THR A 42 5.60 20.29 13.25
CA THR A 42 5.05 20.98 12.09
C THR A 42 4.69 22.42 12.44
N HIS A 43 5.24 23.39 11.69
CA HIS A 43 4.95 24.81 11.86
C HIS A 43 3.45 25.11 11.69
N LYS A 44 2.85 26.00 12.50
CA LYS A 44 1.41 26.31 12.50
C LYS A 44 0.83 26.57 11.10
N LYS A 45 1.53 27.37 10.27
CA LYS A 45 1.15 27.66 8.87
C LYS A 45 1.02 26.44 7.93
N ARG A 46 1.50 25.25 8.34
CA ARG A 46 1.43 24.00 7.57
C ARG A 46 0.36 23.03 8.08
N LYS A 47 -0.25 23.31 9.24
CA LYS A 47 -1.35 22.51 9.82
C LYS A 47 -2.68 22.97 9.23
N ASN A 48 -3.02 22.48 8.04
CA ASN A 48 -4.33 22.69 7.41
C ASN A 48 -5.27 21.52 7.70
N ARG A 49 -6.53 21.62 7.23
CA ARG A 49 -7.52 20.54 7.35
C ARG A 49 -7.02 19.20 6.81
N GLU A 50 -6.39 19.20 5.63
CA GLU A 50 -5.79 17.98 5.04
C GLU A 50 -4.75 17.33 5.97
N PHE A 51 -3.86 18.14 6.56
CA PHE A 51 -2.83 17.63 7.48
C PHE A 51 -3.45 16.98 8.71
N PHE A 52 -4.48 17.58 9.31
CA PHE A 52 -5.18 17.00 10.45
C PHE A 52 -5.94 15.72 10.10
N ILE A 53 -6.55 15.65 8.92
CA ILE A 53 -7.19 14.42 8.43
C ILE A 53 -6.13 13.31 8.30
N ILE A 54 -5.00 13.58 7.64
CA ILE A 54 -3.93 12.58 7.49
C ILE A 54 -3.37 12.15 8.86
N PHE A 55 -3.22 13.09 9.80
CA PHE A 55 -2.78 12.79 11.16
C PHE A 55 -3.77 11.89 11.91
N ALA A 56 -5.07 12.16 11.81
CA ALA A 56 -6.08 11.30 12.40
C ALA A 56 -6.06 9.89 11.77
N LEU A 57 -5.96 9.82 10.44
CA LEU A 57 -5.87 8.55 9.71
C LEU A 57 -4.58 7.79 10.01
N SER A 58 -3.45 8.48 10.30
CA SER A 58 -2.20 7.81 10.69
C SER A 58 -2.26 7.22 12.09
N ILE A 59 -3.03 7.83 13.00
CA ILE A 59 -3.32 7.24 14.31
C ILE A 59 -4.26 6.03 14.15
N LEU A 60 -5.33 6.17 13.37
CA LEU A 60 -6.27 5.08 13.14
C LEU A 60 -5.60 3.87 12.45
N SER A 61 -4.71 4.10 11.48
CA SER A 61 -3.93 3.01 10.86
C SER A 61 -2.89 2.40 11.78
N ALA A 62 -2.34 3.16 12.74
CA ALA A 62 -1.52 2.59 13.79
C ALA A 62 -2.33 1.63 14.68
N PHE A 63 -3.55 2.01 15.08
CA PHE A 63 -4.44 1.12 15.84
C PHE A 63 -4.87 -0.10 15.02
N ALA A 64 -5.19 0.07 13.74
CA ALA A 64 -5.53 -1.05 12.86
C ALA A 64 -4.36 -2.05 12.77
N PHE A 65 -3.12 -1.57 12.65
CA PHE A 65 -1.95 -2.45 12.68
C PHE A 65 -1.74 -3.13 14.04
N MET A 66 -1.93 -2.42 15.17
CA MET A 66 -1.90 -3.06 16.50
C MET A 66 -2.96 -4.16 16.62
N TRP A 67 -4.10 -3.98 15.96
CA TRP A 67 -5.21 -4.92 16.01
C TRP A 67 -4.93 -6.16 15.17
N TYR A 68 -4.60 -6.00 13.89
CA TYR A 68 -4.47 -7.11 12.94
C TYR A 68 -3.04 -7.62 12.74
N GLY A 69 -2.03 -6.75 12.78
CA GLY A 69 -0.63 -7.13 12.56
C GLY A 69 -0.33 -7.64 11.13
N ASP A 70 -1.23 -7.43 10.17
CA ASP A 70 -1.13 -7.98 8.81
C ASP A 70 -0.43 -7.04 7.82
N PHE A 71 -0.12 -7.56 6.64
CA PHE A 71 0.58 -6.80 5.59
C PHE A 71 -0.24 -5.61 5.08
N VAL A 72 -1.57 -5.72 4.98
CA VAL A 72 -2.40 -4.61 4.50
C VAL A 72 -2.41 -3.47 5.52
N SER A 73 -2.55 -3.78 6.81
CA SER A 73 -2.42 -2.77 7.86
C SER A 73 -1.01 -2.18 7.94
N PHE A 74 0.03 -2.96 7.65
CA PHE A 74 1.41 -2.44 7.57
C PHE A 74 1.57 -1.42 6.44
N LEU A 75 1.03 -1.72 5.26
CA LEU A 75 1.01 -0.77 4.14
C LEU A 75 0.21 0.49 4.48
N SER A 76 -0.88 0.33 5.24
CA SER A 76 -1.79 1.41 5.65
C SER A 76 -1.08 2.40 6.53
N VAL A 77 -0.44 1.93 7.60
CA VAL A 77 0.33 2.79 8.52
C VAL A 77 1.55 3.40 7.83
N SER A 78 2.25 2.64 6.98
CA SER A 78 3.41 3.12 6.24
C SER A 78 3.06 4.25 5.27
N PHE A 79 1.99 4.09 4.48
CA PHE A 79 1.53 5.11 3.54
C PHE A 79 0.96 6.34 4.27
N SER A 80 0.27 6.13 5.40
CA SER A 80 -0.23 7.20 6.27
C SER A 80 0.92 8.07 6.80
N LEU A 81 1.96 7.43 7.35
CA LEU A 81 3.15 8.11 7.86
C LEU A 81 3.92 8.85 6.76
N LEU A 82 4.01 8.24 5.58
CA LEU A 82 4.61 8.85 4.40
C LEU A 82 3.90 10.15 4.02
N LEU A 83 2.57 10.11 3.86
CA LEU A 83 1.76 11.28 3.51
C LEU A 83 1.82 12.35 4.60
N LEU A 84 1.77 11.94 5.88
CA LEU A 84 1.85 12.86 7.01
C LEU A 84 3.17 13.63 6.99
N ARG A 85 4.28 12.91 6.82
CA ARG A 85 5.61 13.51 6.76
C ARG A 85 5.77 14.40 5.54
N PHE A 86 5.26 13.94 4.39
CA PHE A 86 5.28 14.69 3.14
C PHE A 86 4.55 16.03 3.28
N LYS A 87 3.31 16.03 3.79
CA LYS A 87 2.49 17.25 3.96
C LYS A 87 3.03 18.17 5.05
N SER A 88 3.62 17.63 6.11
CA SER A 88 4.35 18.39 7.13
C SER A 88 5.49 19.24 6.53
N LYS A 89 6.20 18.68 5.54
CA LYS A 89 7.35 19.36 4.91
C LYS A 89 6.96 20.21 3.69
N TYR A 90 6.12 19.67 2.81
CA TYR A 90 5.82 20.24 1.49
C TYR A 90 4.34 20.53 1.27
N ARG A 91 3.82 21.53 1.99
CA ARG A 91 2.41 21.96 1.91
C ARG A 91 1.88 22.18 0.48
N ARG A 92 2.71 22.73 -0.41
CA ARG A 92 2.30 23.13 -1.78
C ARG A 92 2.43 22.01 -2.82
N LEU A 93 3.11 20.91 -2.48
CA LEU A 93 3.29 19.80 -3.41
C LEU A 93 2.09 18.86 -3.36
N LYS A 94 1.79 18.26 -4.52
CA LYS A 94 0.72 17.28 -4.69
C LYS A 94 1.12 15.94 -4.07
N SER A 95 0.15 15.19 -3.53
CA SER A 95 0.39 13.95 -2.79
C SER A 95 1.02 12.85 -3.67
N ILE A 96 0.80 12.89 -4.99
CA ILE A 96 1.46 12.00 -5.96
C ILE A 96 2.98 12.01 -5.91
N LEU A 97 3.57 13.11 -5.45
CA LEU A 97 5.02 13.22 -5.35
C LEU A 97 5.56 12.59 -4.06
N ALA A 98 4.71 12.18 -3.12
CA ALA A 98 5.15 11.59 -1.86
C ALA A 98 5.95 10.30 -2.09
N VAL A 99 5.44 9.37 -2.89
CA VAL A 99 6.10 8.08 -3.16
C VAL A 99 7.39 8.27 -3.96
N PRO A 100 7.44 8.95 -5.12
CA PRO A 100 8.68 9.12 -5.87
C PRO A 100 9.77 9.85 -5.08
N ILE A 101 9.40 10.88 -4.29
CA ILE A 101 10.38 11.61 -3.47
C ILE A 101 10.90 10.72 -2.34
N ALA A 102 10.04 9.91 -1.71
CA ALA A 102 10.46 8.97 -0.68
C ALA A 102 11.40 7.89 -1.24
N THR A 103 11.05 7.30 -2.38
CA THR A 103 11.88 6.31 -3.07
C THR A 103 13.24 6.91 -3.42
N MET A 104 13.27 8.11 -4.02
CA MET A 104 14.53 8.79 -4.34
C MET A 104 15.35 9.10 -3.08
N ASN A 105 14.69 9.45 -1.97
CA ASN A 105 15.35 9.70 -0.69
C ASN A 105 15.99 8.44 -0.09
N ASN A 106 15.30 7.29 -0.18
CA ASN A 106 15.81 6.00 0.27
C ASN A 106 16.97 5.51 -0.60
N ILE A 107 16.88 5.63 -1.92
CA ILE A 107 17.99 5.30 -2.84
C ILE A 107 19.20 6.19 -2.58
N ALA A 108 18.99 7.48 -2.33
CA ALA A 108 20.06 8.43 -2.03
C ALA A 108 20.61 8.30 -0.60
N PHE A 109 20.09 7.40 0.25
CA PHE A 109 20.51 7.27 1.64
C PHE A 109 22.02 7.08 1.80
N PRO A 110 22.69 6.12 1.11
CA PRO A 110 24.11 5.86 1.35
C PRO A 110 24.97 7.10 1.09
N TYR A 111 24.74 7.79 -0.02
CA TYR A 111 25.45 9.02 -0.36
C TYR A 111 25.17 10.14 0.65
N ARG A 112 23.91 10.35 1.04
CA ARG A 112 23.51 11.45 1.92
C ARG A 112 23.86 11.23 3.38
N PHE A 113 23.99 9.98 3.80
CA PHE A 113 24.48 9.64 5.12
C PHE A 113 25.90 10.19 5.31
N PHE A 114 26.79 9.95 4.33
CA PHE A 114 28.17 10.45 4.34
C PHE A 114 28.30 11.95 4.05
N ASP A 115 27.28 12.59 3.46
CA ASP A 115 27.22 14.05 3.32
C ASP A 115 26.73 14.73 4.61
N PHE A 116 27.57 14.63 5.64
CA PHE A 116 27.27 15.12 6.99
C PHE A 116 26.94 16.61 7.04
N ASN A 117 27.44 17.42 6.10
CA ASN A 117 27.13 18.85 6.03
C ASN A 117 25.64 19.14 5.75
N THR A 118 24.95 18.24 5.04
CA THR A 118 23.56 18.47 4.62
C THR A 118 22.53 18.18 5.69
N TRP A 119 22.86 17.23 6.57
CA TRP A 119 22.00 16.90 7.67
C TRP A 119 22.60 17.54 8.92
N ILE A 120 23.77 17.13 9.42
CA ILE A 120 24.37 17.65 10.67
C ILE A 120 24.69 19.15 10.56
N ILE A 121 23.81 20.00 11.10
CA ILE A 121 23.97 21.46 11.06
C ILE A 121 25.30 21.87 11.72
N ARG A 122 26.14 22.53 10.94
CA ARG A 122 27.30 23.29 11.38
C ARG A 122 26.84 24.72 11.67
N ASP A 123 26.63 25.08 12.94
CA ASP A 123 26.42 26.49 13.28
C ASP A 123 27.73 27.22 12.97
N GLY A 124 27.68 28.31 12.21
CA GLY A 124 28.86 29.07 11.78
C GLY A 124 29.75 29.59 12.92
N ASN A 125 29.23 29.61 14.16
CA ASN A 125 29.94 30.00 15.38
C ASN A 125 30.25 28.84 16.35
N SER A 126 29.88 27.59 16.04
CA SER A 126 30.24 26.47 16.93
C SER A 126 31.65 25.99 16.63
N LYS A 127 32.53 26.04 17.64
CA LYS A 127 33.87 25.39 17.64
C LYS A 127 33.76 23.85 17.66
N PHE A 128 32.67 23.28 17.16
CA PHE A 128 32.43 21.83 17.20
C PHE A 128 33.21 21.18 16.07
N ASN A 129 34.39 20.64 16.39
CA ASN A 129 35.32 20.10 15.42
C ASN A 129 34.88 18.69 15.00
N PHE A 130 33.98 18.61 14.01
CA PHE A 130 33.47 17.35 13.47
C PHE A 130 34.58 16.41 12.97
N LYS A 131 35.73 16.96 12.53
CA LYS A 131 36.93 16.18 12.25
C LYS A 131 37.39 15.38 13.47
N SER A 132 37.38 15.96 14.66
CA SER A 132 37.77 15.28 15.90
C SER A 132 36.84 14.11 16.27
N ILE A 133 35.53 14.21 15.97
CA ILE A 133 34.59 13.10 16.18
C ILE A 133 34.83 11.99 15.16
N ILE A 134 35.02 12.32 13.88
CA ILE A 134 35.33 11.30 12.86
C ILE A 134 36.66 10.60 13.18
N ILE A 135 37.67 11.36 13.58
CA ILE A 135 38.99 10.86 14.01
C ILE A 135 38.87 9.94 15.22
N LEU A 136 37.84 10.08 16.06
CA LEU A 136 37.58 9.20 17.20
C LEU A 136 36.70 7.99 16.83
N VAL A 137 35.61 8.23 16.11
CA VAL A 137 34.56 7.24 15.80
C VAL A 137 35.05 6.19 14.80
N ILE A 138 35.80 6.58 13.77
CA ILE A 138 36.31 5.62 12.77
C ILE A 138 37.26 4.60 13.42
N PRO A 139 38.31 5.01 14.17
CA PRO A 139 39.17 4.05 14.87
C PRO A 139 38.43 3.19 15.89
N ILE A 140 37.47 3.75 16.63
CA ILE A 140 36.65 2.97 17.57
C ILE A 140 35.81 1.92 16.83
N LEU A 141 35.20 2.27 15.68
CA LEU A 141 34.46 1.31 14.86
C LEU A 141 35.35 0.17 14.36
N PHE A 142 36.54 0.49 13.85
CA PHE A 142 37.51 -0.54 13.44
C PHE A 142 37.98 -1.37 14.63
N PHE A 143 38.28 -0.75 15.77
CA PHE A 143 38.63 -1.45 17.00
C PHE A 143 37.54 -2.43 17.42
N LEU A 144 36.27 -1.99 17.50
CA LEU A 144 35.13 -2.84 17.86
C LEU A 144 34.92 -3.98 16.85
N PHE A 145 35.06 -3.70 15.55
CA PHE A 145 34.94 -4.71 14.50
C PHE A 145 36.01 -5.79 14.62
N PHE A 146 37.28 -5.41 14.79
CA PHE A 146 38.37 -6.36 14.99
C PHE A 146 38.29 -7.07 16.34
N PHE A 147 37.87 -6.37 17.41
CA PHE A 147 37.62 -6.96 18.72
C PHE A 147 36.54 -8.05 18.65
N TRP A 148 35.45 -7.80 17.90
CA TRP A 148 34.42 -8.81 17.62
C TRP A 148 34.99 -10.02 16.88
N ILE A 149 35.75 -9.82 15.79
CA ILE A 149 36.42 -10.93 15.06
C ILE A 149 37.34 -11.74 15.99
N TYR A 150 38.14 -11.09 16.84
CA TYR A 150 39.04 -11.77 17.76
C TYR A 150 38.29 -12.52 18.86
N SER A 151 37.14 -12.02 19.30
CA SER A 151 36.28 -12.74 20.26
C SER A 151 35.69 -14.03 19.69
N MET A 152 35.49 -14.14 18.36
CA MET A 152 35.09 -15.40 17.72
C MET A 152 36.24 -16.41 17.64
N GLY A 153 37.49 -15.95 17.62
CA GLY A 153 38.69 -16.79 17.46
C GLY A 153 39.41 -17.16 18.76
N SER A 154 39.02 -16.60 19.91
CA SER A 154 39.71 -16.81 21.19
C SER A 154 38.72 -16.89 22.35
N SER A 155 38.84 -17.95 23.16
CA SER A 155 37.99 -18.18 24.34
C SER A 155 38.15 -17.09 25.41
N ILE A 156 39.36 -16.58 25.64
CA ILE A 156 39.63 -15.52 26.62
C ILE A 156 39.03 -14.18 26.17
N PHE A 157 39.12 -13.84 24.88
CA PHE A 157 38.45 -12.65 24.34
C PHE A 157 36.93 -12.78 24.33
N SER A 158 36.41 -13.99 24.13
CA SER A 158 34.98 -14.28 24.23
C SER A 158 34.46 -14.04 25.66
N GLU A 159 35.21 -14.43 26.69
CA GLU A 159 34.85 -14.18 28.10
C GLU A 159 34.76 -12.68 28.43
N VAL A 160 35.66 -11.84 27.88
CA VAL A 160 35.61 -10.37 28.05
C VAL A 160 34.41 -9.75 27.33
N TYR A 161 34.02 -10.29 26.16
CA TYR A 161 32.82 -9.86 25.45
C TYR A 161 31.54 -10.19 26.23
N LEU A 162 31.52 -11.33 26.93
CA LEU A 162 30.34 -11.87 27.61
C LEU A 162 30.07 -11.28 29.00
N TYR A 163 31.05 -10.68 29.68
CA TYR A 163 30.92 -10.33 31.11
C TYR A 163 30.23 -8.96 31.41
N GLU A 164 30.13 -8.03 30.45
CA GLU A 164 29.57 -6.68 30.71
C GLU A 164 28.54 -6.17 29.70
N LEU A 165 28.36 -6.85 28.56
CA LEU A 165 27.40 -6.45 27.51
C LEU A 165 26.57 -7.66 27.05
N ASP A 166 25.40 -7.90 27.67
CA ASP A 166 24.33 -8.79 27.13
C ASP A 166 23.64 -8.12 25.92
N ILE A 167 24.45 -7.58 25.01
CA ILE A 167 23.98 -6.98 23.76
C ILE A 167 24.25 -8.00 22.66
N ASP A 168 23.20 -8.74 22.32
CA ASP A 168 23.23 -9.62 21.15
C ASP A 168 23.50 -8.81 19.86
N SER A 169 24.17 -9.42 18.89
CA SER A 169 24.47 -8.85 17.56
C SER A 169 23.22 -8.32 16.85
N CYS A 170 22.05 -8.89 17.16
CA CYS A 170 20.74 -8.42 16.71
C CYS A 170 20.48 -6.94 17.06
N PHE A 171 21.01 -6.44 18.19
CA PHE A 171 20.89 -5.03 18.57
C PHE A 171 21.44 -4.10 17.50
N PHE A 172 22.65 -4.38 16.99
CA PHE A 172 23.30 -3.54 15.99
C PHE A 172 22.53 -3.55 14.68
N VAL A 173 21.96 -4.70 14.30
CA VAL A 173 21.10 -4.82 13.11
C VAL A 173 19.82 -4.00 13.28
N VAL A 174 19.12 -4.15 14.40
CA VAL A 174 17.89 -3.41 14.72
C VAL A 174 18.19 -1.90 14.80
N ALA A 175 19.30 -1.50 15.43
CA ALA A 175 19.73 -0.11 15.52
C ALA A 175 20.08 0.49 14.16
N ALA A 176 20.77 -0.26 13.29
CA ALA A 176 21.09 0.17 11.93
C ALA A 176 19.82 0.35 11.09
N LEU A 177 18.88 -0.59 11.17
CA LEU A 177 17.58 -0.47 10.49
C LEU A 177 16.75 0.69 11.05
N ALA A 178 16.65 0.81 12.37
CA ALA A 178 15.97 1.92 13.05
C ALA A 178 16.57 3.28 12.66
N PHE A 179 17.90 3.36 12.50
CA PHE A 179 18.58 4.54 12.01
C PHE A 179 18.26 4.83 10.55
N TYR A 180 18.32 3.82 9.68
CA TYR A 180 17.95 3.95 8.27
C TYR A 180 16.52 4.50 8.11
N PHE A 181 15.54 3.92 8.79
CA PHE A 181 14.15 4.37 8.75
C PHE A 181 13.98 5.78 9.35
N SER A 182 14.61 6.05 10.50
CA SER A 182 14.57 7.37 11.14
C SER A 182 15.17 8.46 10.26
N PHE A 183 16.30 8.17 9.62
CA PHE A 183 16.95 9.07 8.69
C PHE A 183 16.06 9.32 7.47
N GLY A 184 15.50 8.26 6.87
CA GLY A 184 14.57 8.37 5.74
C GLY A 184 13.36 9.25 6.06
N TYR A 185 12.76 9.05 7.23
CA TYR A 185 11.60 9.80 7.70
C TYR A 185 11.91 11.27 7.95
N TRP A 186 12.94 11.60 8.75
CA TRP A 186 13.23 12.98 9.11
C TRP A 186 13.98 13.75 8.04
N ASN A 187 14.93 13.12 7.36
CA ASN A 187 15.78 13.75 6.36
C ASN A 187 15.18 13.71 4.94
N PHE A 188 13.86 13.91 4.85
CA PHE A 188 13.06 13.83 3.62
C PHE A 188 13.48 14.88 2.57
N SER A 189 14.55 14.65 1.81
CA SER A 189 15.11 15.58 0.81
C SER A 189 14.89 15.04 -0.61
N GLY A 190 15.27 15.82 -1.62
CA GLY A 190 15.06 15.46 -3.02
C GLY A 190 13.86 16.15 -3.68
N ALA A 191 13.02 16.85 -2.90
CA ALA A 191 11.94 17.64 -3.47
C ALA A 191 12.42 18.90 -4.21
N LYS A 192 13.70 19.33 -4.10
CA LYS A 192 14.19 20.54 -4.79
C LYS A 192 13.97 20.45 -6.32
N TYR A 193 14.20 19.28 -6.91
CA TYR A 193 13.95 19.01 -8.32
C TYR A 193 12.47 19.22 -8.67
N PHE A 194 11.58 18.59 -7.90
CA PHE A 194 10.12 18.67 -8.10
C PHE A 194 9.53 20.04 -7.76
N LEU A 195 10.07 20.74 -6.76
CA LEU A 195 9.67 22.10 -6.38
C LEU A 195 9.94 23.09 -7.51
N ARG A 196 11.10 22.97 -8.18
CA ARG A 196 11.42 23.79 -9.37
C ARG A 196 10.45 23.53 -10.53
N ARG A 197 9.97 22.29 -10.68
CA ARG A 197 9.01 21.90 -11.74
C ARG A 197 7.55 21.94 -11.30
N ASN A 198 7.23 22.40 -10.10
CA ASN A 198 5.89 22.29 -9.51
C ASN A 198 4.79 22.94 -10.38
N GLN A 199 5.13 23.96 -11.19
CA GLN A 199 4.19 24.57 -12.14
C GLN A 199 3.67 23.60 -13.21
N PHE A 200 4.46 22.60 -13.61
CA PHE A 200 4.08 21.57 -14.59
C PHE A 200 3.40 20.35 -13.93
N LEU A 201 3.43 20.28 -12.60
CA LEU A 201 2.87 19.20 -11.79
C LEU A 201 1.52 19.59 -11.18
N GLN A 202 0.89 20.67 -11.69
CA GLN A 202 -0.42 21.12 -11.25
C GLN A 202 -1.55 20.37 -11.96
N ASN A 203 -2.72 20.41 -11.35
CA ASN A 203 -3.94 19.80 -11.90
C ASN A 203 -4.44 20.53 -13.15
N ASP A 204 -4.16 21.83 -13.22
CA ASP A 204 -4.58 22.72 -14.29
C ASP A 204 -3.40 23.05 -15.20
N PHE A 205 -3.68 23.21 -16.50
CA PHE A 205 -2.68 23.74 -17.42
C PHE A 205 -2.37 25.20 -17.10
N SER A 206 -1.08 25.55 -17.07
CA SER A 206 -0.66 26.93 -16.88
C SER A 206 -0.98 27.78 -18.11
N GLU A 207 -1.19 29.08 -17.91
CA GLU A 207 -1.37 30.08 -18.98
C GLU A 207 -0.29 29.94 -20.09
N ARG A 208 0.95 29.69 -19.69
CA ARG A 208 2.08 29.48 -20.62
C ARG A 208 1.86 28.28 -21.55
N VAL A 209 1.32 27.17 -21.03
CA VAL A 209 1.07 25.97 -21.83
C VAL A 209 -0.13 26.15 -22.76
N LYS A 210 -1.12 26.95 -22.36
CA LYS A 210 -2.26 27.30 -23.22
C LYS A 210 -1.83 28.15 -24.43
N ASN A 211 -0.84 29.03 -24.24
CA ASN A 211 -0.39 29.99 -25.25
C ASN A 211 0.82 29.50 -26.06
N GLN A 212 1.33 28.29 -25.79
CA GLN A 212 2.48 27.74 -26.50
C GLN A 212 2.04 27.12 -27.83
N LYS A 213 2.82 27.31 -28.89
CA LYS A 213 2.63 26.57 -30.15
C LYS A 213 2.76 25.08 -29.87
N PHE A 214 1.67 24.35 -30.10
CA PHE A 214 1.63 22.92 -29.84
C PHE A 214 2.44 22.17 -30.90
N THR A 215 3.25 21.22 -30.46
CA THR A 215 4.02 20.33 -31.33
C THR A 215 3.33 18.96 -31.40
N PRO A 216 3.39 18.29 -32.56
CA PRO A 216 2.90 16.93 -32.71
C PRO A 216 3.67 15.98 -31.80
N MET A 217 3.04 14.85 -31.43
CA MET A 217 3.70 13.79 -30.66
C MET A 217 4.81 13.11 -31.47
N LEU A 218 4.56 12.92 -32.77
CA LEU A 218 5.51 12.38 -33.73
C LEU A 218 6.04 13.55 -34.55
N GLU A 219 7.33 13.85 -34.41
CA GLU A 219 7.98 15.03 -34.99
C GLU A 219 7.86 15.10 -36.52
N PHE A 220 7.60 13.97 -37.19
CA PHE A 220 7.40 13.88 -38.64
C PHE A 220 5.95 14.05 -39.11
N LEU A 221 4.96 14.18 -38.20
CA LEU A 221 3.54 14.31 -38.56
C LEU A 221 3.04 15.73 -38.32
N ASP A 222 2.14 16.22 -39.18
CA ASP A 222 1.35 17.41 -38.88
C ASP A 222 0.25 17.13 -37.85
N LEU A 223 -0.11 18.15 -37.08
CA LEU A 223 -1.16 18.08 -36.05
C LEU A 223 -2.52 17.62 -36.60
N ASP A 224 -2.84 17.99 -37.84
CA ASP A 224 -4.08 17.56 -38.50
C ASP A 224 -4.04 16.07 -38.88
N SER A 225 -2.87 15.53 -39.24
CA SER A 225 -2.67 14.11 -39.51
C SER A 225 -2.72 13.28 -38.23
N GLU A 226 -2.07 13.75 -37.17
CA GLU A 226 -2.15 13.12 -35.84
C GLU A 226 -3.59 13.10 -35.30
N ARG A 227 -4.37 14.18 -35.53
CA ARG A 227 -5.80 14.21 -35.20
C ARG A 227 -6.58 13.14 -35.96
N LYS A 228 -6.36 13.02 -37.27
CA LYS A 228 -7.03 12.01 -38.11
C LYS A 228 -6.70 10.59 -37.65
N ILE A 229 -5.44 10.32 -37.35
CA ILE A 229 -4.99 9.03 -36.79
C ILE A 229 -5.72 8.76 -35.48
N GLY A 230 -5.72 9.73 -34.55
CA GLY A 230 -6.44 9.59 -33.29
C GLY A 230 -7.93 9.30 -33.47
N VAL A 231 -8.60 10.02 -34.37
CA VAL A 231 -10.01 9.77 -34.68
C VAL A 231 -10.21 8.35 -35.19
N LEU A 232 -9.42 7.92 -36.19
CA LEU A 232 -9.51 6.59 -36.75
C LEU A 232 -9.26 5.52 -35.69
N THR A 233 -8.23 5.69 -34.85
CA THR A 233 -7.92 4.80 -33.74
C THR A 233 -9.11 4.68 -32.78
N PHE A 234 -9.68 5.80 -32.33
CA PHE A 234 -10.83 5.74 -31.42
C PHE A 234 -12.10 5.19 -32.09
N VAL A 235 -12.34 5.39 -33.38
CA VAL A 235 -13.46 4.75 -34.09
C VAL A 235 -13.28 3.23 -34.08
N LEU A 236 -12.13 2.75 -34.54
CA LEU A 236 -11.83 1.31 -34.61
C LEU A 236 -11.87 0.67 -33.22
N LEU A 237 -11.27 1.32 -32.23
CA LEU A 237 -11.30 0.87 -30.86
C LEU A 237 -12.74 0.79 -30.36
N ASN A 238 -13.54 1.87 -30.41
CA ASN A 238 -14.92 1.85 -29.92
C ASN A 238 -15.75 0.74 -30.57
N LEU A 239 -15.59 0.52 -31.88
CA LEU A 239 -16.26 -0.57 -32.59
C LEU A 239 -15.81 -1.93 -32.05
N LEU A 240 -14.51 -2.16 -31.92
CA LEU A 240 -13.95 -3.40 -31.37
C LEU A 240 -14.46 -3.66 -29.95
N LEU A 241 -14.46 -2.65 -29.09
CA LEU A 241 -14.91 -2.78 -27.71
C LEU A 241 -16.42 -3.02 -27.61
N LEU A 242 -17.21 -2.39 -28.49
CA LEU A 242 -18.65 -2.66 -28.56
C LEU A 242 -18.90 -4.12 -28.96
N VAL A 243 -18.24 -4.61 -30.00
CA VAL A 243 -18.33 -6.04 -30.41
C VAL A 243 -17.88 -6.95 -29.26
N PHE A 244 -16.75 -6.63 -28.62
CA PHE A 244 -16.25 -7.39 -27.49
C PHE A 244 -17.24 -7.43 -26.33
N ILE A 245 -17.85 -6.30 -25.95
CA ILE A 245 -18.87 -6.24 -24.90
C ILE A 245 -20.06 -7.13 -25.26
N LEU A 246 -20.54 -7.08 -26.51
CA LEU A 246 -21.66 -7.92 -26.95
C LEU A 246 -21.32 -9.42 -26.86
N VAL A 247 -20.19 -9.83 -27.43
CA VAL A 247 -19.73 -11.23 -27.40
C VAL A 247 -19.47 -11.69 -25.96
N PHE A 248 -18.76 -10.88 -25.18
CA PHE A 248 -18.44 -11.18 -23.79
C PHE A 248 -19.70 -11.35 -22.93
N ASN A 249 -20.68 -10.45 -23.04
CA ASN A 249 -21.94 -10.59 -22.31
C ASN A 249 -22.76 -11.78 -22.82
N TYR A 250 -22.75 -12.06 -24.13
CA TYR A 250 -23.41 -13.25 -24.69
C TYR A 250 -22.82 -14.54 -24.11
N GLU A 251 -21.49 -14.72 -24.18
CA GLU A 251 -20.78 -15.86 -23.62
C GLU A 251 -20.99 -16.01 -22.10
N GLN A 252 -21.15 -14.88 -21.40
CA GLN A 252 -21.17 -14.85 -19.94
C GLN A 252 -22.57 -15.08 -19.35
N PHE A 253 -23.62 -14.64 -20.03
CA PHE A 253 -25.00 -14.70 -19.54
C PHE A 253 -25.90 -15.67 -20.29
N PHE A 254 -25.63 -15.98 -21.57
CA PHE A 254 -26.52 -16.78 -22.41
C PHE A 254 -25.93 -18.14 -22.80
N GLN A 255 -24.61 -18.26 -22.91
CA GLN A 255 -23.95 -19.54 -23.18
C GLN A 255 -23.72 -20.32 -21.88
N VAL A 256 -24.73 -21.10 -21.49
CA VAL A 256 -24.70 -22.00 -20.33
C VAL A 256 -24.17 -23.37 -20.78
N ASP A 257 -22.86 -23.56 -20.72
CA ASP A 257 -22.28 -24.89 -20.91
C ASP A 257 -22.36 -25.67 -19.59
N THR A 258 -22.96 -26.86 -19.62
CA THR A 258 -23.17 -27.73 -18.44
C THR A 258 -21.85 -28.25 -17.82
N ASP A 259 -20.75 -28.24 -18.55
CA ASP A 259 -19.41 -28.67 -18.08
C ASP A 259 -18.58 -27.54 -17.41
N ARG A 260 -19.09 -26.30 -17.40
CA ARG A 260 -18.35 -25.11 -16.93
C ARG A 260 -18.17 -25.07 -15.41
N LEU A 261 -19.04 -25.75 -14.64
CA LEU A 261 -19.05 -25.73 -13.16
C LEU A 261 -17.73 -26.21 -12.52
N ALA A 262 -16.99 -27.13 -13.17
CA ALA A 262 -15.75 -27.69 -12.63
C ALA A 262 -14.50 -26.80 -12.86
N ASN A 263 -14.50 -25.93 -13.88
CA ASN A 263 -13.34 -25.09 -14.26
C ASN A 263 -13.58 -23.58 -14.09
N LEU A 264 -14.73 -23.18 -13.53
CA LEU A 264 -15.18 -21.79 -13.49
C LEU A 264 -14.25 -20.84 -12.72
N SER A 265 -13.54 -21.31 -11.69
CA SER A 265 -12.71 -20.45 -10.83
C SER A 265 -11.47 -19.88 -11.55
N ALA A 266 -10.70 -20.75 -12.20
CA ALA A 266 -9.49 -20.36 -12.94
C ALA A 266 -9.84 -19.50 -14.17
N ASP A 267 -10.89 -19.88 -14.90
CA ASP A 267 -11.38 -19.16 -16.07
C ASP A 267 -11.87 -17.74 -15.72
N THR A 268 -12.56 -17.58 -14.60
CA THR A 268 -13.08 -16.28 -14.17
C THR A 268 -11.95 -15.34 -13.77
N HIS A 269 -10.93 -15.85 -13.07
CA HIS A 269 -9.77 -15.04 -12.71
C HIS A 269 -9.01 -14.54 -13.94
N ASN A 270 -8.80 -15.40 -14.94
CA ASN A 270 -8.10 -14.99 -16.15
C ASN A 270 -8.92 -13.94 -16.94
N ARG A 271 -10.24 -14.13 -17.06
CA ARG A 271 -11.13 -13.18 -17.73
C ARG A 271 -11.20 -11.82 -17.04
N VAL A 272 -11.36 -11.80 -15.72
CA VAL A 272 -11.38 -10.54 -14.94
C VAL A 272 -10.03 -9.84 -15.05
N ASN A 273 -8.90 -10.54 -14.94
CA ASN A 273 -7.57 -9.94 -15.10
C ASN A 273 -7.38 -9.28 -16.47
N VAL A 274 -7.90 -9.89 -17.54
CA VAL A 274 -7.85 -9.30 -18.90
C VAL A 274 -8.71 -8.03 -18.97
N VAL A 275 -9.91 -8.03 -18.37
CA VAL A 275 -10.76 -6.82 -18.29
C VAL A 275 -10.04 -5.71 -17.52
N ILE A 276 -9.43 -6.04 -16.38
CA ILE A 276 -8.61 -5.13 -15.58
C ILE A 276 -7.49 -4.50 -16.42
N LEU A 277 -6.70 -5.34 -17.10
CA LEU A 277 -5.60 -4.89 -17.95
C LEU A 277 -6.11 -3.97 -19.07
N SER A 278 -7.23 -4.32 -19.70
CA SER A 278 -7.86 -3.53 -20.76
C SER A 278 -8.23 -2.12 -20.29
N ILE A 279 -8.80 -1.99 -19.09
CA ILE A 279 -9.18 -0.68 -18.52
C ILE A 279 -7.93 0.17 -18.23
N VAL A 280 -6.87 -0.43 -17.69
CA VAL A 280 -5.60 0.27 -17.45
C VAL A 280 -5.02 0.77 -18.77
N MET A 281 -5.00 -0.07 -19.80
CA MET A 281 -4.55 0.31 -21.15
C MET A 281 -5.43 1.39 -21.77
N ALA A 282 -6.75 1.33 -21.57
CA ALA A 282 -7.69 2.36 -22.02
C ALA A 282 -7.37 3.73 -21.41
N VAL A 283 -7.13 3.78 -20.09
CA VAL A 283 -6.75 5.02 -19.39
C VAL A 283 -5.39 5.54 -19.87
N LEU A 284 -4.40 4.65 -20.04
CA LEU A 284 -3.09 5.02 -20.55
C LEU A 284 -3.16 5.62 -21.96
N LEU A 285 -3.93 5.01 -22.87
CA LEU A 285 -4.13 5.52 -24.23
C LEU A 285 -4.78 6.91 -24.21
N LEU A 286 -5.81 7.11 -23.38
CA LEU A 286 -6.44 8.42 -23.19
C LEU A 286 -5.45 9.46 -22.64
N MET A 287 -4.58 9.06 -21.71
CA MET A 287 -3.55 9.94 -21.18
C MET A 287 -2.50 10.35 -22.20
N LEU A 288 -2.15 9.45 -23.14
CA LEU A 288 -1.21 9.74 -24.23
C LEU A 288 -1.80 10.77 -25.19
N TYR A 289 -3.01 10.52 -25.70
CA TYR A 289 -3.67 11.44 -26.64
C TYR A 289 -4.03 12.78 -25.97
N PHE A 290 -4.59 12.78 -24.76
CA PHE A 290 -5.01 14.02 -24.08
C PHE A 290 -3.91 14.63 -23.20
N ARG A 291 -2.65 14.59 -23.62
CA ARG A 291 -1.51 15.14 -22.85
C ARG A 291 -1.50 16.68 -22.80
N SER A 292 -1.83 17.35 -23.90
CA SER A 292 -1.87 18.82 -23.97
C SER A 292 -2.73 19.34 -25.13
N TYR A 293 -2.23 19.24 -26.37
CA TYR A 293 -2.82 19.89 -27.56
C TYR A 293 -4.29 19.56 -27.80
N PHE A 294 -4.61 18.26 -27.86
CA PHE A 294 -5.97 17.80 -28.15
C PHE A 294 -6.99 18.14 -27.05
N ASN A 295 -6.58 18.65 -25.88
CA ASN A 295 -7.53 19.19 -24.90
C ASN A 295 -8.09 20.54 -25.36
N PHE A 296 -7.32 21.34 -26.11
CA PHE A 296 -7.63 22.73 -26.45
C PHE A 296 -8.01 22.94 -27.93
N ASP A 297 -7.67 22.02 -28.83
CA ASP A 297 -8.05 22.12 -30.24
C ASP A 297 -9.58 22.06 -30.43
N ASP A 298 -10.15 23.07 -31.08
CA ASP A 298 -11.58 23.15 -31.40
C ASP A 298 -11.97 22.17 -32.52
N LYS A 299 -11.04 21.85 -33.44
CA LYS A 299 -11.26 20.84 -34.49
C LYS A 299 -11.26 19.40 -33.94
N SER A 300 -10.84 19.19 -32.70
CA SER A 300 -10.78 17.88 -32.04
C SER A 300 -12.08 17.43 -31.37
N LEU A 301 -13.20 18.12 -31.64
CA LEU A 301 -14.50 17.84 -30.98
C LEU A 301 -14.97 16.39 -31.20
N LEU A 302 -14.79 15.86 -32.41
CA LEU A 302 -15.12 14.46 -32.72
C LEU A 302 -14.22 13.47 -31.95
N LEU A 303 -12.92 13.76 -31.86
CA LEU A 303 -11.96 12.96 -31.07
C LEU A 303 -12.37 12.93 -29.58
N LYS A 304 -12.72 14.09 -29.00
CA LYS A 304 -13.22 14.20 -27.62
C LYS A 304 -14.50 13.40 -27.40
N LYS A 305 -15.45 13.43 -28.35
CA LYS A 305 -16.69 12.64 -28.28
C LYS A 305 -16.40 11.14 -28.31
N LEU A 306 -15.57 10.67 -29.23
CA LEU A 306 -15.20 9.26 -29.33
C LEU A 306 -14.44 8.77 -28.09
N ALA A 307 -13.58 9.61 -27.51
CA ALA A 307 -12.88 9.31 -26.26
C ALA A 307 -13.84 9.20 -25.07
N LYS A 308 -14.87 10.07 -24.99
CA LYS A 308 -15.92 9.95 -23.96
C LYS A 308 -16.76 8.70 -24.16
N MET A 309 -17.11 8.37 -25.40
CA MET A 309 -17.80 7.13 -25.74
C MET A 309 -16.99 5.91 -25.31
N TRP A 310 -15.67 5.94 -25.55
CA TRP A 310 -14.73 4.90 -25.13
C TRP A 310 -14.74 4.68 -23.61
N ILE A 311 -14.75 5.77 -22.83
CA ILE A 311 -14.85 5.71 -21.36
C ILE A 311 -16.19 5.10 -20.93
N ILE A 312 -17.30 5.47 -21.58
CA ILE A 312 -18.63 4.93 -21.28
C ILE A 312 -18.67 3.43 -21.56
N LEU A 313 -18.18 2.97 -22.72
CA LEU A 313 -18.10 1.55 -23.06
C LEU A 313 -17.22 0.77 -22.07
N ASN A 314 -16.06 1.32 -21.68
CA ASN A 314 -15.23 0.69 -20.64
C ASN A 314 -15.95 0.64 -19.28
N SER A 315 -16.77 1.65 -18.96
CA SER A 315 -17.58 1.64 -17.73
C SER A 315 -18.66 0.56 -17.78
N LEU A 316 -19.29 0.34 -18.93
CA LEU A 316 -20.24 -0.76 -19.13
C LEU A 316 -19.55 -2.13 -18.99
N LEU A 317 -18.34 -2.28 -19.54
CA LEU A 317 -17.55 -3.50 -19.37
C LEU A 317 -17.26 -3.79 -17.89
N VAL A 318 -16.89 -2.75 -17.12
CA VAL A 318 -16.68 -2.87 -15.66
C VAL A 318 -17.96 -3.32 -14.94
N LEU A 319 -19.12 -2.78 -15.33
CA LEU A 319 -20.40 -3.19 -14.76
C LEU A 319 -20.73 -4.66 -15.08
N SER A 320 -20.50 -5.12 -16.30
CA SER A 320 -20.65 -6.54 -16.67
C SER A 320 -19.76 -7.44 -15.82
N ALA A 321 -18.50 -7.04 -15.58
CA ALA A 321 -17.58 -7.79 -14.72
C ALA A 321 -18.02 -7.78 -13.24
N LEU A 322 -18.56 -6.66 -12.76
CA LEU A 322 -19.09 -6.52 -11.40
C LEU A 322 -20.29 -7.47 -11.20
N ILE A 323 -21.25 -7.48 -12.12
CA ILE A 323 -22.41 -8.36 -12.07
C ILE A 323 -21.96 -9.82 -12.03
N LYS A 324 -20.98 -10.22 -12.85
CA LYS A 324 -20.49 -11.59 -12.83
C LYS A 324 -19.77 -11.97 -11.55
N ASN A 325 -18.97 -11.07 -11.00
CA ASN A 325 -18.33 -11.32 -9.70
C ASN A 325 -19.39 -11.51 -8.60
N THR A 326 -20.48 -10.75 -8.65
CA THR A 326 -21.62 -10.91 -7.73
C THR A 326 -22.32 -12.25 -7.91
N GLU A 327 -22.60 -12.66 -9.14
CA GLU A 327 -23.17 -13.98 -9.43
C GLU A 327 -22.24 -15.10 -8.95
N TYR A 328 -20.93 -14.94 -9.15
CA TYR A 328 -19.93 -15.90 -8.71
C TYR A 328 -19.86 -16.01 -7.19
N ILE A 329 -19.92 -14.89 -6.47
CA ILE A 329 -20.03 -14.88 -5.01
C ILE A 329 -21.35 -15.47 -4.54
N TYR A 330 -22.43 -15.20 -5.28
CA TYR A 330 -23.72 -15.80 -4.98
C TYR A 330 -23.64 -17.31 -5.07
N HIS A 331 -23.02 -17.91 -6.10
CA HIS A 331 -22.96 -19.38 -6.23
C HIS A 331 -21.89 -20.05 -5.37
N TRP A 332 -20.73 -19.44 -5.17
CA TRP A 332 -19.53 -20.09 -4.61
C TRP A 332 -19.02 -19.44 -3.31
N GLY A 333 -19.76 -18.50 -2.73
CA GLY A 333 -19.36 -17.77 -1.52
C GLY A 333 -18.36 -16.64 -1.77
N LEU A 334 -17.94 -15.98 -0.70
CA LEU A 334 -16.95 -14.92 -0.71
C LEU A 334 -15.55 -15.49 -0.52
N THR A 335 -14.56 -14.89 -1.18
CA THR A 335 -13.11 -15.15 -0.97
C THR A 335 -12.34 -13.84 -1.01
N TYR A 336 -11.11 -13.80 -0.49
CA TYR A 336 -10.26 -12.60 -0.58
C TYR A 336 -10.03 -12.14 -2.02
N LYS A 337 -9.85 -13.08 -2.95
CA LYS A 337 -9.66 -12.75 -4.37
C LYS A 337 -10.90 -12.05 -4.94
N ARG A 338 -12.11 -12.53 -4.63
CA ARG A 338 -13.38 -11.94 -5.10
C ARG A 338 -13.65 -10.56 -4.48
N LEU A 339 -13.27 -10.36 -3.21
CA LEU A 339 -13.29 -9.04 -2.55
C LEU A 339 -12.29 -8.07 -3.20
N GLY A 340 -11.08 -8.54 -3.50
CA GLY A 340 -10.07 -7.77 -4.20
C GLY A 340 -10.54 -7.29 -5.58
N VAL A 341 -11.27 -8.15 -6.32
CA VAL A 341 -11.90 -7.76 -7.59
C VAL A 341 -12.88 -6.61 -7.39
N TYR A 342 -13.75 -6.62 -6.37
CA TYR A 342 -14.65 -5.48 -6.13
C TYR A 342 -13.88 -4.19 -5.83
N ALA A 343 -12.88 -4.25 -4.94
CA ALA A 343 -12.06 -3.09 -4.62
C ALA A 343 -11.40 -2.51 -5.88
N PHE A 344 -10.88 -3.37 -6.75
CA PHE A 344 -10.29 -2.97 -8.02
C PHE A 344 -11.33 -2.35 -8.97
N LEU A 345 -12.46 -3.02 -9.20
CA LEU A 345 -13.49 -2.52 -10.13
C LEU A 345 -14.05 -1.16 -9.69
N ILE A 346 -14.25 -0.95 -8.38
CA ILE A 346 -14.65 0.35 -7.82
C ILE A 346 -13.58 1.41 -8.13
N LEU A 347 -12.29 1.10 -7.89
CA LEU A 347 -11.18 2.01 -8.24
C LEU A 347 -11.12 2.29 -9.74
N SER A 348 -11.41 1.31 -10.60
CA SER A 348 -11.49 1.48 -12.05
C SER A 348 -12.61 2.43 -12.45
N VAL A 349 -13.82 2.28 -11.90
CA VAL A 349 -14.93 3.22 -12.15
C VAL A 349 -14.53 4.62 -11.75
N ILE A 350 -13.95 4.80 -10.55
CA ILE A 350 -13.48 6.10 -10.08
C ILE A 350 -12.41 6.68 -11.02
N GLY A 351 -11.47 5.86 -11.49
CA GLY A 351 -10.44 6.27 -12.45
C GLY A 351 -11.03 6.70 -13.80
N LEU A 352 -12.03 5.97 -14.30
CA LEU A 352 -12.76 6.32 -15.53
C LEU A 352 -13.54 7.64 -15.36
N ILE A 353 -14.20 7.85 -14.21
CA ILE A 353 -14.87 9.11 -13.87
C ILE A 353 -13.87 10.28 -13.89
N PHE A 354 -12.72 10.15 -13.23
CA PHE A 354 -11.71 11.21 -13.25
C PHE A 354 -11.10 11.44 -14.63
N THR A 355 -10.98 10.38 -15.45
CA THR A 355 -10.53 10.49 -16.83
C THR A 355 -11.55 11.25 -17.68
N TYR A 356 -12.85 11.01 -17.47
CA TYR A 356 -13.93 11.78 -18.08
C TYR A 356 -13.86 13.26 -17.67
N LEU A 357 -13.80 13.53 -16.36
CA LEU A 357 -13.70 14.89 -15.82
C LEU A 357 -12.44 15.62 -16.29
N LYS A 358 -11.34 14.89 -16.49
CA LYS A 358 -10.10 15.42 -17.05
C LYS A 358 -10.31 15.93 -18.47
N ILE A 359 -11.00 15.16 -19.33
CA ILE A 359 -11.27 15.58 -20.71
C ILE A 359 -12.27 16.74 -20.72
N GLU A 360 -13.32 16.66 -19.90
CA GLU A 360 -14.37 17.69 -19.81
C GLU A 360 -13.80 19.05 -19.37
N HIS A 361 -13.08 19.05 -18.25
CA HIS A 361 -12.54 20.27 -17.66
C HIS A 361 -11.10 20.57 -18.11
N ARG A 362 -10.61 19.89 -19.15
CA ARG A 362 -9.28 20.10 -19.74
C ARG A 362 -8.18 20.09 -18.68
N LYS A 363 -8.16 19.07 -17.82
CA LYS A 363 -7.16 18.90 -16.75
C LYS A 363 -5.91 18.17 -17.25
N THR A 364 -4.80 18.33 -16.54
CA THR A 364 -3.53 17.65 -16.86
C THR A 364 -3.59 16.15 -16.51
N ASN A 365 -2.64 15.36 -17.00
CA ASN A 365 -2.49 13.97 -16.55
C ASN A 365 -2.17 13.87 -15.05
N TYR A 366 -1.50 14.89 -14.47
CA TYR A 366 -1.20 14.95 -13.05
C TYR A 366 -2.45 15.09 -12.17
N TYR A 367 -3.51 15.72 -12.68
CA TYR A 367 -4.80 15.77 -11.98
C TYR A 367 -5.31 14.35 -11.69
N LEU A 368 -5.35 13.48 -12.71
CA LEU A 368 -5.84 12.11 -12.58
C LEU A 368 -5.04 11.35 -11.50
N PHE A 369 -3.71 11.33 -11.60
CA PHE A 369 -2.87 10.65 -10.60
C PHE A 369 -3.01 11.22 -9.18
N ASN A 370 -3.10 12.54 -9.06
CA ASN A 370 -3.24 13.17 -7.75
C ASN A 370 -4.60 12.85 -7.11
N GLN A 371 -5.67 12.70 -7.89
CA GLN A 371 -6.95 12.21 -7.36
C GLN A 371 -6.87 10.72 -7.01
N MET A 372 -6.39 9.89 -7.93
CA MET A 372 -6.32 8.44 -7.74
C MET A 372 -5.53 8.02 -6.50
N ILE A 373 -4.49 8.76 -6.11
CA ILE A 373 -3.75 8.44 -4.88
C ILE A 373 -4.57 8.58 -3.61
N TRP A 374 -5.50 9.52 -3.55
CA TRP A 374 -6.37 9.64 -2.38
C TRP A 374 -7.38 8.50 -2.29
N TYR A 375 -7.91 8.06 -3.42
CA TYR A 375 -8.82 6.91 -3.47
C TYR A 375 -8.09 5.59 -3.20
N PHE A 376 -6.90 5.41 -3.78
CA PHE A 376 -6.05 4.26 -3.48
C PHE A 376 -5.70 4.22 -1.98
N TYR A 377 -5.31 5.36 -1.41
CA TYR A 377 -5.08 5.48 0.04
C TYR A 377 -6.33 5.14 0.84
N GLY A 378 -7.49 5.69 0.47
CA GLY A 378 -8.77 5.40 1.13
C GLY A 378 -9.15 3.92 1.08
N THR A 379 -8.99 3.26 -0.07
CA THR A 379 -9.20 1.81 -0.23
C THR A 379 -8.26 1.02 0.68
N LEU A 380 -6.99 1.40 0.72
CA LEU A 380 -5.99 0.74 1.55
C LEU A 380 -6.35 0.85 3.05
N LEU A 381 -6.76 2.04 3.52
CA LEU A 381 -7.26 2.22 4.88
C LEU A 381 -8.51 1.37 5.14
N LEU A 382 -9.45 1.33 4.21
CA LEU A 382 -10.67 0.54 4.33
C LEU A 382 -10.39 -0.96 4.41
N CYS A 383 -9.42 -1.45 3.61
CA CYS A 383 -8.95 -2.83 3.69
C CYS A 383 -8.26 -3.17 5.03
N SER A 384 -7.67 -2.17 5.69
CA SER A 384 -7.00 -2.33 6.99
C SER A 384 -7.93 -2.16 8.19
N PHE A 385 -8.96 -1.31 8.10
CA PHE A 385 -9.82 -0.97 9.24
C PHE A 385 -10.96 -1.96 9.45
N VAL A 386 -11.38 -2.65 8.38
CA VAL A 386 -12.55 -3.52 8.39
C VAL A 386 -12.09 -4.97 8.51
N ASN A 387 -12.71 -5.74 9.41
CA ASN A 387 -12.47 -7.18 9.51
C ASN A 387 -13.14 -7.91 8.33
N TRP A 388 -12.48 -7.90 7.17
CA TRP A 388 -12.97 -8.55 5.97
C TRP A 388 -13.08 -10.07 6.11
N GLY A 389 -12.22 -10.69 6.90
CA GLY A 389 -12.26 -12.13 7.10
C GLY A 389 -13.44 -12.58 7.96
N TYR A 390 -13.75 -11.83 9.03
CA TYR A 390 -14.98 -12.02 9.80
C TYR A 390 -16.23 -11.85 8.92
N LEU A 391 -16.32 -10.76 8.16
CA LEU A 391 -17.47 -10.49 7.29
C LEU A 391 -17.65 -11.56 6.21
N GLY A 392 -16.56 -12.00 5.59
CA GLY A 392 -16.59 -13.05 4.57
C GLY A 392 -17.02 -14.41 5.15
N THR A 393 -16.49 -14.75 6.31
CA THR A 393 -16.84 -15.96 7.04
C THR A 393 -18.32 -15.97 7.43
N PHE A 394 -18.79 -14.90 8.05
CA PHE A 394 -20.19 -14.75 8.44
C PHE A 394 -21.14 -14.86 7.24
N TYR A 395 -20.78 -14.23 6.12
CA TYR A 395 -21.56 -14.33 4.87
C TYR A 395 -21.60 -15.77 4.36
N ASN A 396 -20.46 -16.47 4.30
CA ASN A 396 -20.38 -17.82 3.77
C ASN A 396 -21.18 -18.82 4.62
N ILE A 397 -21.07 -18.74 5.94
CA ILE A 397 -21.83 -19.57 6.89
C ILE A 397 -23.33 -19.33 6.72
N LYS A 398 -23.77 -18.05 6.71
CA LYS A 398 -25.19 -17.71 6.62
C LYS A 398 -25.84 -18.19 5.32
N VAL A 399 -25.12 -18.12 4.22
CA VAL A 399 -25.62 -18.51 2.90
C VAL A 399 -25.60 -20.03 2.72
N GLN A 400 -25.00 -20.80 3.65
CA GLN A 400 -24.88 -22.27 3.63
C GLN A 400 -24.32 -22.83 2.31
N LYS A 401 -23.62 -22.01 1.54
CA LYS A 401 -23.04 -22.40 0.24
C LYS A 401 -21.66 -23.01 0.38
N VAL A 402 -21.11 -22.96 1.58
CA VAL A 402 -19.86 -23.61 1.92
C VAL A 402 -20.14 -24.46 3.15
N SER A 403 -20.42 -25.74 2.94
CA SER A 403 -20.38 -26.75 4.01
C SER A 403 -18.93 -27.13 4.36
N ASP A 404 -17.97 -26.72 3.54
CA ASP A 404 -16.54 -26.97 3.74
C ASP A 404 -15.91 -25.96 4.70
N PHE A 405 -15.48 -26.45 5.85
CA PHE A 405 -14.56 -25.75 6.74
C PHE A 405 -13.41 -25.07 5.98
N ASP A 406 -12.86 -25.73 4.95
CA ASP A 406 -11.73 -25.27 4.15
C ASP A 406 -11.92 -23.88 3.53
N ALA A 407 -13.10 -23.59 2.95
CA ALA A 407 -13.31 -22.32 2.26
C ALA A 407 -13.56 -21.13 3.22
N VAL A 408 -13.94 -21.42 4.47
CA VAL A 408 -14.07 -20.41 5.52
C VAL A 408 -12.74 -20.27 6.27
N TYR A 409 -11.97 -21.34 6.39
CA TYR A 409 -10.66 -21.38 7.03
C TYR A 409 -9.61 -20.49 6.35
N GLU A 410 -9.73 -20.23 5.04
CA GLU A 410 -8.83 -19.31 4.31
C GLU A 410 -8.88 -17.85 4.79
N PHE A 411 -9.94 -17.44 5.48
CA PHE A 411 -10.05 -16.06 5.98
C PHE A 411 -9.22 -15.84 7.25
N ASP A 412 -8.47 -14.74 7.28
CA ASP A 412 -7.77 -14.28 8.48
C ASP A 412 -8.74 -13.59 9.44
N PHE A 413 -8.43 -13.60 10.74
CA PHE A 413 -9.18 -12.85 11.76
C PHE A 413 -10.67 -13.22 11.88
N ASN A 414 -11.03 -14.45 11.57
CA ASN A 414 -12.37 -15.04 11.74
C ASN A 414 -12.42 -16.11 12.86
N ASP A 415 -11.35 -16.24 13.64
CA ASP A 415 -11.14 -17.32 14.61
C ASP A 415 -12.29 -17.46 15.62
N SER A 416 -12.90 -16.36 16.04
CA SER A 416 -14.07 -16.37 16.93
C SER A 416 -15.30 -17.02 16.30
N LEU A 417 -15.55 -16.78 15.00
CA LEU A 417 -16.67 -17.40 14.28
C LEU A 417 -16.37 -18.87 14.00
N LEU A 418 -15.13 -19.17 13.62
CA LEU A 418 -14.75 -20.56 13.42
C LEU A 418 -14.97 -21.33 14.74
N LEU A 419 -14.51 -20.83 15.89
CA LEU A 419 -14.68 -21.51 17.19
C LEU A 419 -16.15 -21.71 17.60
N GLU A 420 -17.04 -20.83 17.14
CA GLU A 420 -18.48 -20.91 17.39
C GLU A 420 -19.17 -21.95 16.50
N TYR A 421 -18.82 -22.01 15.22
CA TYR A 421 -19.53 -22.81 14.22
C TYR A 421 -18.85 -24.14 13.85
N TYR A 422 -17.52 -24.24 14.02
CA TYR A 422 -16.68 -25.39 13.64
C TYR A 422 -15.62 -25.70 14.73
N PRO A 423 -16.05 -25.94 15.99
CA PRO A 423 -15.12 -26.14 17.09
C PRO A 423 -14.19 -27.35 16.88
N ASP A 424 -14.75 -28.50 16.48
CA ASP A 424 -14.02 -29.76 16.38
C ASP A 424 -12.93 -29.69 15.29
N GLU A 425 -13.24 -29.08 14.15
CA GLU A 425 -12.32 -28.92 13.03
C GLU A 425 -11.14 -28.02 13.40
N ILE A 426 -11.36 -26.92 14.13
CA ILE A 426 -10.28 -26.00 14.55
C ILE A 426 -9.34 -26.65 15.53
N TYR A 427 -9.85 -27.40 16.51
CA TYR A 427 -9.00 -28.05 17.51
C TYR A 427 -8.00 -29.02 16.87
N SER A 428 -8.39 -29.64 15.76
CA SER A 428 -7.54 -30.52 14.96
C SER A 428 -6.54 -29.78 14.05
N THR A 429 -6.72 -28.46 13.86
CA THR A 429 -5.92 -27.67 12.93
C THR A 429 -4.81 -26.88 13.63
N TYR A 430 -3.69 -26.62 12.92
CA TYR A 430 -2.56 -25.80 13.40
C TYR A 430 -2.98 -24.39 13.87
N ARG A 431 -4.10 -23.87 13.36
CA ARG A 431 -4.63 -22.55 13.71
C ARG A 431 -4.92 -22.40 15.20
N PHE A 432 -5.43 -23.44 15.87
CA PHE A 432 -5.64 -23.39 17.31
C PHE A 432 -4.32 -23.17 18.06
N ASP A 433 -3.30 -23.95 17.71
CA ASP A 433 -1.98 -23.88 18.35
C ASP A 433 -1.30 -22.54 18.03
N TYR A 434 -1.50 -22.02 16.82
CA TYR A 434 -1.07 -20.67 16.44
C TYR A 434 -1.70 -19.58 17.32
N VAL A 435 -3.03 -19.53 17.44
CA VAL A 435 -3.70 -18.53 18.29
C VAL A 435 -3.26 -18.68 19.76
N LYS A 436 -3.10 -19.92 20.25
CA LYS A 436 -2.60 -20.19 21.60
C LYS A 436 -1.17 -19.66 21.79
N SER A 437 -0.28 -19.85 20.81
CA SER A 437 1.08 -19.30 20.84
C SER A 437 1.09 -17.77 20.86
N GLN A 438 0.23 -17.13 20.06
CA GLN A 438 0.10 -15.66 20.01
C GLN A 438 -0.39 -15.09 21.35
N LYS A 439 -1.25 -15.82 22.08
CA LYS A 439 -1.66 -15.45 23.44
C LYS A 439 -0.56 -15.66 24.48
N LYS A 440 0.16 -16.78 24.37
CA LYS A 440 1.25 -17.16 25.28
C LYS A 440 2.55 -16.39 25.03
N ASP A 441 2.64 -15.61 23.96
CA ASP A 441 3.82 -14.79 23.70
C ASP A 441 4.09 -13.90 24.91
N GLU A 442 5.22 -14.16 25.57
CA GLU A 442 5.65 -13.46 26.78
C GLU A 442 6.08 -12.02 26.46
N ARG A 443 6.43 -11.75 25.19
CA ARG A 443 6.94 -10.46 24.75
C ARG A 443 5.78 -9.50 24.48
N PHE A 444 5.56 -8.58 25.43
CA PHE A 444 4.43 -7.66 25.39
C PHE A 444 4.35 -6.83 24.09
N LEU A 445 5.48 -6.36 23.55
CA LEU A 445 5.51 -5.48 22.37
C LEU A 445 5.33 -6.23 21.04
N SER A 446 5.50 -7.55 21.05
CA SER A 446 5.28 -8.45 19.91
C SER A 446 3.80 -8.83 19.74
N LYS A 447 2.96 -8.59 20.74
CA LYS A 447 1.55 -9.01 20.73
C LYS A 447 0.76 -8.35 19.60
N VAL A 448 -0.17 -9.12 19.05
CA VAL A 448 -1.24 -8.64 18.16
C VAL A 448 -2.54 -8.65 18.97
N LEU A 449 -3.23 -7.50 19.05
CA LEU A 449 -4.37 -7.35 19.98
C LEU A 449 -5.50 -8.31 19.66
N TYR A 450 -5.81 -8.54 18.38
CA TYR A 450 -6.90 -9.43 17.96
C TYR A 450 -6.86 -10.79 18.68
N TYR A 451 -5.71 -11.46 18.70
CA TYR A 451 -5.59 -12.79 19.32
C TYR A 451 -5.74 -12.78 20.85
N GLN A 452 -5.50 -11.64 21.50
CA GLN A 452 -5.70 -11.50 22.95
C GLN A 452 -7.18 -11.49 23.35
N PHE A 453 -8.07 -11.10 22.43
CA PHE A 453 -9.51 -11.01 22.67
C PHE A 453 -10.32 -12.25 22.23
N ILE A 454 -9.69 -13.25 21.63
CA ILE A 454 -10.37 -14.50 21.28
C ILE A 454 -10.60 -15.30 22.56
N ASN A 455 -11.78 -15.89 22.76
CA ASN A 455 -11.99 -16.84 23.85
C ASN A 455 -11.53 -18.24 23.42
N LEU A 456 -10.54 -18.80 24.11
CA LEU A 456 -10.03 -20.16 23.84
C LEU A 456 -10.09 -20.97 25.14
N PRO A 457 -10.48 -22.25 25.09
CA PRO A 457 -10.35 -23.15 26.22
C PRO A 457 -8.87 -23.44 26.54
N ASP A 458 -8.57 -23.68 27.82
CA ASP A 458 -7.20 -23.90 28.31
C ASP A 458 -6.56 -25.19 27.77
N GLU A 459 -7.39 -26.21 27.55
CA GLU A 459 -7.02 -27.50 26.95
C GLU A 459 -7.86 -27.78 25.70
N LYS A 460 -7.29 -28.50 24.72
CA LYS A 460 -8.07 -29.01 23.60
C LYS A 460 -9.10 -29.97 24.19
N PRO A 461 -10.41 -29.78 23.94
CA PRO A 461 -11.39 -30.78 24.36
C PRO A 461 -11.03 -32.12 23.72
N ALA A 462 -11.15 -33.21 24.48
CA ALA A 462 -10.91 -34.56 23.95
C ALA A 462 -11.81 -34.75 22.72
N SER A 463 -11.21 -35.10 21.58
CA SER A 463 -11.94 -35.29 20.33
C SER A 463 -13.05 -36.30 20.56
N SER A 464 -14.31 -35.90 20.43
CA SER A 464 -15.46 -36.81 20.36
C SER A 464 -15.55 -37.59 19.04
N ILE A 465 -14.49 -37.53 18.21
CA ILE A 465 -14.31 -38.41 17.06
C ILE A 465 -13.66 -39.70 17.56
N GLU A 466 -14.39 -40.44 18.40
CA GLU A 466 -14.29 -41.88 18.31
C GLU A 466 -14.75 -42.25 16.91
N LEU A 467 -13.80 -42.72 16.12
CA LEU A 467 -14.01 -43.42 14.87
C LEU A 467 -15.32 -44.19 14.90
N LEU A 468 -16.27 -43.77 14.06
CA LEU A 468 -17.38 -44.59 13.60
C LEU A 468 -16.85 -45.68 12.61
N ASN A 469 -15.73 -46.30 12.96
CA ASN A 469 -15.21 -47.54 12.41
C ASN A 469 -15.36 -48.60 13.51
N GLU A 470 -16.56 -49.15 13.63
CA GLU A 470 -16.82 -50.58 13.86
C GLU A 470 -18.29 -50.77 14.27
N LYS A 471 -18.92 -51.78 13.66
CA LYS A 471 -20.29 -52.32 13.87
C LYS A 471 -21.35 -51.65 12.99
N GLN A 472 -22.00 -52.32 12.03
CA GLN A 472 -22.37 -53.74 11.95
C GLN A 472 -22.68 -54.12 10.48
N ASN A 473 -22.21 -55.31 10.08
CA ASN A 473 -22.66 -56.23 9.03
C ASN A 473 -23.56 -55.75 7.89
#